data_AF-A0A5N4DT89-F1
#
_entry.id   AF-A0A5N4DT89-F1
#
_cell.length_a   1.000
_cell.length_b   1.000
_cell.length_c   1.000
_cell.angle_alpha   90.00
_cell.angle_beta   90.00
_cell.angle_gamma   90.00
#
_symmetry.space_group_name_H-M   'P 1'
#
loop_
_entity.id
_entity.type
_entity.pdbx_description
1 polymer ?
#
loop_
_entity_poly.entity_id
_entity_poly.type
_entity_poly.pdbx_seq_one_letter_code
_entity_poly.pdbx_strand_id
1 'polypeptide(L)'
;MSLTASLNPLEPRSPGTSSLLSPLGPTSSEQIMKTGALLLQGFIQDRAGRMGGETPELGLEQIPQDASTKKLSECLKRIGDELDSNMELQRMIAAVDTDSPREVFFRVAAEMFSDGNFNWGRVVALFYFASKLVLKVGSCRAKTGAQGPPRSLQALCTKVPELIRTIMRWTLDFLRERLLGWIQDQGGWDGLLSYFGTPTWQTVTIFVAGVLTASLTIWKKMG
;
A
#
# COMPACT_ATOMS: atom_id res chain seq x y z
N MET A 1 -0.07 -68.77 -18.15
CA MET A 1 -0.05 -68.49 -16.70
C MET A 1 1.32 -68.99 -16.22
N SER A 2 2.27 -68.20 -15.75
CA SER A 2 2.19 -66.97 -14.96
C SER A 2 3.38 -66.05 -15.24
N LEU A 3 3.12 -64.75 -15.06
CA LEU A 3 4.05 -63.63 -15.05
C LEU A 3 5.03 -63.75 -13.87
N THR A 4 6.31 -63.42 -14.07
CA THR A 4 7.13 -62.84 -12.99
C THR A 4 8.05 -61.77 -13.56
N ALA A 5 7.99 -60.61 -12.93
CA ALA A 5 8.59 -59.36 -13.34
C ALA A 5 9.91 -59.10 -12.59
N SER A 6 10.80 -58.40 -13.30
CA SER A 6 11.86 -57.48 -12.88
C SER A 6 12.21 -57.34 -11.39
N LEU A 7 13.51 -57.49 -11.08
CA LEU A 7 14.16 -56.94 -9.89
C LEU A 7 15.46 -56.26 -10.32
N ASN A 8 15.47 -54.93 -10.38
CA ASN A 8 16.70 -54.13 -10.30
C ASN A 8 16.91 -53.72 -8.84
N PRO A 9 18.16 -53.68 -8.32
CA PRO A 9 18.43 -53.24 -6.95
C PRO A 9 18.26 -51.72 -6.82
N LEU A 10 17.63 -51.29 -5.73
CA LEU A 10 17.47 -49.90 -5.34
C LEU A 10 18.82 -49.30 -4.92
N GLU A 11 19.32 -48.31 -5.67
CA GLU A 11 20.34 -47.39 -5.15
C GLU A 11 19.75 -46.48 -4.06
N PRO A 12 20.53 -46.12 -3.02
CA PRO A 12 20.09 -45.18 -2.01
C PRO A 12 20.02 -43.76 -2.60
N ARG A 13 18.81 -43.22 -2.72
CA ARG A 13 18.58 -41.79 -2.98
C ARG A 13 19.18 -40.98 -1.82
N SER A 14 20.25 -40.24 -2.11
CA SER A 14 20.72 -39.14 -1.26
C SER A 14 19.59 -38.13 -1.01
N PRO A 15 19.45 -37.58 0.21
CA PRO A 15 18.53 -36.47 0.45
C PRO A 15 19.01 -35.25 -0.34
N GLY A 16 18.15 -34.79 -1.25
CA GLY A 16 18.38 -33.59 -2.06
C GLY A 16 18.65 -32.38 -1.17
N THR A 17 19.90 -31.95 -1.17
CA THR A 17 20.35 -30.66 -0.66
C THR A 17 19.69 -29.53 -1.44
N SER A 18 19.15 -28.59 -0.68
CA SER A 18 19.00 -27.17 -1.00
C SER A 18 18.16 -26.82 -2.23
N SER A 19 16.90 -26.45 -1.94
CA SER A 19 16.13 -25.49 -2.73
C SER A 19 16.99 -24.27 -3.07
N LEU A 20 17.52 -24.27 -4.30
CA LEU A 20 18.16 -23.11 -4.89
C LEU A 20 17.11 -22.02 -5.06
N LEU A 21 17.26 -20.92 -4.31
CA LEU A 21 16.51 -19.69 -4.50
C LEU A 21 16.59 -19.25 -5.96
N SER A 22 15.44 -19.17 -6.62
CA SER A 22 15.28 -18.33 -7.81
C SER A 22 15.17 -16.87 -7.34
N PRO A 23 16.14 -15.97 -7.65
CA PRO A 23 16.10 -14.58 -7.18
C PRO A 23 14.99 -13.74 -7.86
N LEU A 24 14.36 -14.26 -8.91
CA LEU A 24 13.48 -13.53 -9.82
C LEU A 24 12.00 -14.00 -9.79
N GLY A 25 11.59 -14.72 -8.75
CA GLY A 25 10.19 -15.08 -8.57
C GLY A 25 9.30 -13.88 -8.21
N PRO A 26 7.97 -13.96 -8.41
CA PRO A 26 7.01 -12.93 -7.97
C PRO A 26 7.02 -12.68 -6.45
N THR A 27 7.63 -13.59 -5.69
CA THR A 27 7.85 -13.54 -4.24
C THR A 27 9.20 -12.95 -3.84
N SER A 28 10.03 -12.50 -4.80
CA SER A 28 11.29 -11.85 -4.46
C SER A 28 11.04 -10.54 -3.72
N SER A 29 11.89 -10.22 -2.76
CA SER A 29 11.76 -8.98 -2.00
C SER A 29 11.82 -7.76 -2.90
N GLU A 30 12.68 -7.78 -3.92
CA GLU A 30 12.78 -6.71 -4.91
C GLU A 30 11.48 -6.54 -5.69
N GLN A 31 10.86 -7.63 -6.15
CA GLN A 31 9.61 -7.56 -6.91
C GLN A 31 8.44 -7.10 -6.02
N ILE A 32 8.33 -7.61 -4.79
CA ILE A 32 7.30 -7.18 -3.84
C ILE A 32 7.43 -5.69 -3.54
N MET A 33 8.65 -5.20 -3.29
CA MET A 33 8.88 -3.78 -3.03
C MET A 33 8.60 -2.92 -4.26
N LYS A 34 8.99 -3.37 -5.46
CA LYS A 34 8.72 -2.70 -6.72
C LYS A 34 7.23 -2.59 -6.98
N THR A 35 6.48 -3.69 -6.87
CA THR A 35 5.01 -3.68 -7.03
C THR A 35 4.35 -2.80 -5.98
N GLY A 36 4.78 -2.87 -4.71
CA GLY A 36 4.26 -1.99 -3.64
C GLY A 36 4.45 -0.50 -3.96
N ALA A 37 5.62 -0.12 -4.49
CA ALA A 37 5.89 1.25 -4.91
C ALA A 37 4.98 1.69 -6.08
N LEU A 38 4.79 0.83 -7.09
CA LEU A 38 3.91 1.10 -8.23
C LEU A 38 2.45 1.25 -7.80
N LEU A 39 1.96 0.38 -6.91
CA LEU A 39 0.60 0.44 -6.39
C LEU A 39 0.36 1.72 -5.59
N LEU A 40 1.27 2.06 -4.67
CA LEU A 40 1.16 3.27 -3.87
C LEU A 40 1.21 4.53 -4.75
N GLN A 41 2.14 4.58 -5.70
CA GLN A 41 2.27 5.69 -6.64
C GLN A 41 1.00 5.87 -7.47
N GLY A 42 0.51 4.79 -8.11
CA GLY A 42 -0.70 4.83 -8.92
C GLY A 42 -1.93 5.21 -8.11
N PHE A 43 -1.99 4.79 -6.85
CA PHE A 43 -3.10 5.13 -5.96
C PHE A 43 -3.10 6.61 -5.55
N ILE A 44 -1.94 7.17 -5.21
CA ILE A 44 -1.78 8.60 -4.92
C ILE A 44 -2.14 9.44 -6.15
N GLN A 45 -1.65 9.07 -7.33
CA GLN A 45 -1.91 9.79 -8.58
C GLN A 45 -3.40 9.80 -8.94
N ASP A 46 -4.08 8.65 -8.81
CA ASP A 46 -5.53 8.55 -9.05
C ASP A 46 -6.31 9.54 -8.17
N ARG A 47 -5.96 9.61 -6.89
CA ARG A 47 -6.66 10.48 -5.92
C ARG A 47 -6.29 11.94 -6.06
N ALA A 48 -5.06 12.26 -6.44
CA ALA A 48 -4.63 13.61 -6.75
C ALA A 48 -5.38 14.16 -7.99
N GLY A 49 -5.51 13.36 -9.04
CA GLY A 49 -6.20 13.75 -10.28
C GLY A 49 -7.69 14.04 -10.09
N ARG A 50 -8.37 13.33 -9.18
CA ARG A 50 -9.79 13.57 -8.86
C ARG A 50 -10.05 14.88 -8.10
N MET A 51 -9.03 15.46 -7.47
CA MET A 51 -9.17 16.68 -6.65
C MET A 51 -9.04 17.98 -7.46
N GLY A 52 -8.93 17.91 -8.79
CA GLY A 52 -9.05 19.07 -9.69
C GLY A 52 -7.75 19.84 -9.98
N GLY A 53 -6.58 19.28 -9.68
CA GLY A 53 -5.29 19.85 -10.11
C GLY A 53 -4.76 19.14 -11.34
N GLU A 54 -4.00 19.86 -12.19
CA GLU A 54 -3.05 19.23 -13.11
C GLU A 54 -2.35 18.10 -12.36
N THR A 55 -2.42 16.88 -12.90
CA THR A 55 -1.76 15.70 -12.30
C THR A 55 -0.38 16.16 -11.87
N PRO A 56 -0.03 16.09 -10.57
CA PRO A 56 1.35 16.28 -10.19
C PRO A 56 2.07 15.19 -10.97
N GLU A 57 2.77 15.58 -12.04
CA GLU A 57 3.77 14.74 -12.65
C GLU A 57 4.81 14.57 -11.56
N LEU A 58 4.53 13.64 -10.65
CA LEU A 58 5.54 12.93 -9.91
C LEU A 58 6.40 12.37 -11.01
N GLY A 59 7.46 13.09 -11.37
CA GLY A 59 8.43 12.78 -12.43
C GLY A 59 9.20 11.49 -12.12
N LEU A 60 8.42 10.45 -11.88
CA LEU A 60 8.75 9.08 -11.61
C LEU A 60 8.12 8.38 -12.81
N GLU A 61 8.97 8.01 -13.78
CA GLU A 61 8.61 7.32 -15.01
C GLU A 61 7.39 6.42 -14.82
N GLN A 62 6.40 6.54 -15.71
CA GLN A 62 5.33 5.56 -15.79
C GLN A 62 5.95 4.24 -16.24
N ILE A 63 6.45 3.47 -15.28
CA ILE A 63 7.00 2.15 -15.52
C ILE A 63 5.86 1.32 -16.11
N PRO A 64 6.06 0.63 -17.25
CA PRO A 64 5.05 -0.23 -17.84
C PRO A 64 4.51 -1.21 -16.80
N GLN A 65 3.27 -0.99 -16.36
CA GLN A 65 2.60 -1.91 -15.45
C GLN A 65 2.18 -3.14 -16.25
N ASP A 66 2.62 -4.30 -15.80
CA ASP A 66 2.14 -5.57 -16.30
C ASP A 66 0.63 -5.73 -15.99
N ALA A 67 -0.03 -6.66 -16.68
CA ALA A 67 -1.48 -6.84 -16.56
C ALA A 67 -1.94 -7.20 -15.14
N SER A 68 -1.10 -7.84 -14.32
CA SER A 68 -1.44 -8.18 -12.93
C SER A 68 -1.38 -6.93 -12.03
N THR A 69 -0.33 -6.11 -12.17
CA THR A 69 -0.20 -4.84 -11.45
C THR A 69 -1.34 -3.87 -11.77
N LYS A 70 -1.82 -3.85 -13.03
CA LYS A 70 -2.99 -3.06 -13.41
C LYS A 70 -4.26 -3.50 -12.68
N LYS A 71 -4.55 -4.81 -12.61
CA LYS A 71 -5.70 -5.35 -11.87
C LYS A 71 -5.62 -5.03 -10.37
N LEU A 72 -4.43 -5.14 -9.79
CA LEU A 72 -4.19 -4.77 -8.38
C LEU A 72 -4.47 -3.28 -8.14
N SER A 73 -4.01 -2.42 -9.05
CA SER A 73 -4.29 -0.98 -9.00
C SER A 73 -5.79 -0.67 -9.09
N GLU A 74 -6.50 -1.29 -10.03
CA GLU A 74 -7.97 -1.15 -10.16
C GLU A 74 -8.71 -1.63 -8.90
N CYS A 75 -8.29 -2.76 -8.32
CA CYS A 75 -8.84 -3.27 -7.07
C CYS A 75 -8.65 -2.27 -5.92
N LEU A 76 -7.43 -1.75 -5.76
CA LEU A 76 -7.10 -0.76 -4.73
C LEU A 76 -7.91 0.54 -4.91
N LYS A 77 -8.08 0.99 -6.15
CA LYS A 77 -8.92 2.16 -6.48
C LYS A 77 -10.36 1.95 -6.06
N ARG A 78 -10.96 0.80 -6.39
CA ARG A 78 -12.33 0.48 -6.01
C ARG A 78 -12.51 0.45 -4.49
N ILE A 79 -11.61 -0.20 -3.76
CA ILE A 79 -11.68 -0.26 -2.29
C ILE A 79 -11.54 1.15 -1.70
N GLY A 80 -10.61 1.95 -2.22
CA GLY A 80 -10.45 3.30 -1.72
C GLY A 80 -11.66 4.20 -2.00
N ASP A 81 -12.43 3.98 -3.08
CA ASP A 81 -13.63 4.79 -3.40
C ASP A 81 -14.74 4.51 -2.36
N GLU A 82 -14.79 3.28 -1.89
CA GLU A 82 -15.70 2.82 -0.84
C GLU A 82 -15.27 3.33 0.54
N LEU A 83 -13.95 3.36 0.82
CA LEU A 83 -13.40 4.02 2.00
C LEU A 83 -13.66 5.54 2.00
N ASP A 84 -13.58 6.20 0.83
CA ASP A 84 -13.91 7.62 0.68
C ASP A 84 -15.39 7.90 0.96
N SER A 85 -16.27 6.93 0.72
CA SER A 85 -17.71 7.03 1.02
C SER A 85 -18.03 6.89 2.53
N ASN A 86 -17.07 6.44 3.35
CA ASN A 86 -17.26 6.32 4.80
C ASN A 86 -17.04 7.67 5.50
N MET A 87 -18.15 8.32 5.87
CA MET A 87 -18.16 9.66 6.48
C MET A 87 -17.38 9.74 7.81
N GLU A 88 -17.46 8.71 8.65
CA GLU A 88 -16.78 8.69 9.95
C GLU A 88 -15.26 8.58 9.77
N LEU A 89 -14.82 7.75 8.83
CA LEU A 89 -13.42 7.66 8.44
C LEU A 89 -12.93 9.00 7.87
N GLN A 90 -13.69 9.62 6.97
CA GLN A 90 -13.34 10.94 6.41
C GLN A 90 -13.21 12.00 7.51
N ARG A 91 -14.12 11.99 8.49
CA ARG A 91 -14.09 12.90 9.65
C ARG A 91 -12.82 12.70 10.48
N MET A 92 -12.42 11.46 10.75
CA MET A 92 -11.21 11.16 11.51
C MET A 92 -9.94 11.56 10.75
N ILE A 93 -9.88 11.32 9.43
CA ILE A 93 -8.76 11.78 8.58
C ILE A 93 -8.70 13.31 8.52
N ALA A 94 -9.85 13.99 8.47
CA ALA A 94 -9.92 15.45 8.50
C ALA A 94 -9.40 16.03 9.84
N ALA A 95 -9.54 15.30 10.94
CA ALA A 95 -9.05 15.70 12.25
C ALA A 95 -7.55 15.43 12.50
N VAL A 96 -6.88 14.70 11.61
CA VAL A 96 -5.42 14.46 11.69
C VAL A 96 -4.66 15.79 11.61
N ASP A 97 -3.69 15.98 12.50
CA ASP A 97 -2.75 17.09 12.45
C ASP A 97 -1.66 16.82 11.38
N THR A 98 -1.31 17.87 10.64
CA THR A 98 -0.28 17.84 9.59
C THR A 98 1.03 18.50 9.99
N ASP A 99 1.18 18.93 11.25
CA ASP A 99 2.42 19.52 11.75
C ASP A 99 3.52 18.46 11.93
N SER A 100 3.14 17.25 12.36
CA SER A 100 4.04 16.09 12.53
C SER A 100 3.59 14.83 11.77
N PRO A 101 3.46 14.89 10.42
CA PRO A 101 2.86 13.81 9.62
C PRO A 101 3.64 12.48 9.74
N ARG A 102 4.94 12.54 10.03
CA ARG A 102 5.76 11.35 10.30
C ARG A 102 5.29 10.59 11.53
N GLU A 103 5.11 11.31 12.63
CA GLU A 103 4.73 10.70 13.90
C GLU A 103 3.33 10.10 13.80
N VAL A 104 2.38 10.85 13.24
CA VAL A 104 1.04 10.34 12.97
C VAL A 104 1.09 9.08 12.11
N PHE A 105 1.86 9.10 11.02
CA PHE A 105 1.98 7.95 10.12
C PHE A 105 2.43 6.68 10.86
N PHE A 106 3.59 6.74 11.52
CA PHE A 106 4.14 5.56 12.19
C PHE A 106 3.31 5.12 13.39
N ARG A 107 2.65 6.04 14.10
CA ARG A 107 1.79 5.72 15.24
C ARG A 107 0.52 5.00 14.81
N VAL A 108 -0.15 5.50 13.77
CA VAL A 108 -1.34 4.85 13.21
C VAL A 108 -0.96 3.51 12.58
N ALA A 109 0.15 3.44 11.84
CA ALA A 109 0.64 2.19 11.26
C ALA A 109 0.98 1.17 12.36
N ALA A 110 1.68 1.55 13.42
CA ALA A 110 1.99 0.65 14.54
C ALA A 110 0.72 0.13 15.22
N GLU A 111 -0.28 0.99 15.44
CA GLU A 111 -1.55 0.63 16.05
C GLU A 111 -2.35 -0.36 15.19
N MET A 112 -2.38 -0.16 13.88
CA MET A 112 -3.10 -1.05 12.96
C MET A 112 -2.59 -2.50 13.00
N PHE A 113 -1.33 -2.71 13.36
CA PHE A 113 -0.67 -4.01 13.40
C PHE A 113 -0.18 -4.38 14.82
N SER A 114 -0.73 -3.75 15.87
CA SER A 114 -0.31 -3.92 17.26
C SER A 114 -0.64 -5.30 17.83
N ASP A 115 -1.73 -5.91 17.36
CA ASP A 115 -2.19 -7.24 17.76
C ASP A 115 -1.44 -8.40 17.08
N GLY A 116 -0.48 -8.10 16.20
CA GLY A 116 0.32 -9.09 15.46
C GLY A 116 -0.41 -9.78 14.30
N ASN A 117 -1.66 -9.41 14.00
CA ASN A 117 -2.44 -10.01 12.92
C ASN A 117 -2.22 -9.26 11.59
N PHE A 118 -1.87 -10.00 10.54
CA PHE A 118 -1.66 -9.45 9.20
C PHE A 118 -2.74 -9.96 8.24
N ASN A 119 -3.33 -9.03 7.47
CA ASN A 119 -4.27 -9.34 6.41
C ASN A 119 -4.25 -8.23 5.34
N TRP A 120 -4.71 -8.56 4.13
CA TRP A 120 -4.73 -7.63 3.00
C TRP A 120 -5.57 -6.38 3.27
N GLY A 121 -6.64 -6.49 4.07
CA GLY A 121 -7.43 -5.35 4.49
C GLY A 121 -6.61 -4.27 5.21
N ARG A 122 -5.75 -4.67 6.15
CA ARG A 122 -4.86 -3.75 6.87
C ARG A 122 -3.77 -3.17 5.98
N VAL A 123 -3.23 -3.96 5.05
CA VAL A 123 -2.28 -3.47 4.05
C VAL A 123 -2.92 -2.38 3.19
N VAL A 124 -4.16 -2.61 2.74
CA VAL A 124 -4.94 -1.61 1.98
C VAL A 124 -5.24 -0.36 2.81
N ALA A 125 -5.64 -0.50 4.09
CA ALA A 125 -5.84 0.63 4.98
C ALA A 125 -4.56 1.48 5.15
N LEU A 126 -3.38 0.85 5.22
CA LEU A 126 -2.10 1.56 5.33
C LEU A 126 -1.82 2.37 4.06
N PHE A 127 -2.01 1.77 2.89
CA PHE A 127 -1.84 2.44 1.60
C PHE A 127 -2.84 3.58 1.43
N TYR A 128 -4.10 3.37 1.82
CA TYR A 128 -5.13 4.39 1.81
C TYR A 128 -4.80 5.56 2.73
N PHE A 129 -4.39 5.27 3.96
CA PHE A 129 -4.00 6.30 4.92
C PHE A 129 -2.80 7.11 4.43
N ALA A 130 -1.76 6.45 3.90
CA ALA A 130 -0.61 7.12 3.29
C ALA A 130 -1.03 8.07 2.16
N SER A 131 -1.90 7.61 1.26
CA SER A 131 -2.44 8.42 0.17
C SER A 131 -3.20 9.65 0.67
N LYS A 132 -4.05 9.49 1.69
CA LYS A 132 -4.80 10.62 2.26
C LYS A 132 -3.89 11.61 2.98
N LEU A 133 -2.86 11.13 3.66
CA LEU A 133 -1.86 11.98 4.31
C LEU A 133 -1.08 12.81 3.29
N VAL A 134 -0.67 12.20 2.17
CA VAL A 134 -0.03 12.89 1.04
C VAL A 134 -0.89 14.04 0.54
N LEU A 135 -2.16 13.77 0.22
CA LEU A 135 -3.06 14.77 -0.33
C LEU A 135 -3.32 15.89 0.66
N LYS A 136 -3.55 15.54 1.94
CA LYS A 136 -3.84 16.51 2.99
C LYS A 136 -2.65 17.45 3.24
N VAL A 137 -1.44 16.91 3.37
CA VAL A 137 -0.22 17.71 3.57
C VAL A 137 0.05 18.59 2.34
N GLY A 138 -0.19 18.08 1.13
CA GLY A 138 -0.10 18.85 -0.10
C GLY A 138 -1.09 20.01 -0.16
N SER A 139 -2.37 19.76 0.18
CA SER A 139 -3.43 20.78 0.16
C SER A 139 -3.32 21.82 1.27
N CYS A 140 -2.91 21.45 2.49
CA CYS A 140 -2.72 22.42 3.59
C CYS A 140 -1.66 23.46 3.24
N ARG A 141 -0.52 23.03 2.66
CA ARG A 141 0.55 23.94 2.24
C ARG A 141 0.18 24.84 1.07
N ALA A 142 -0.71 24.40 0.18
CA ALA A 142 -1.25 25.25 -0.89
C ALA A 142 -2.03 26.46 -0.34
N LYS A 143 -2.69 26.32 0.83
CA LYS A 143 -3.46 27.39 1.46
C LYS A 143 -2.59 28.41 2.20
N THR A 144 -1.46 28.00 2.75
CA THR A 144 -0.55 28.89 3.52
C THR A 144 0.35 29.78 2.63
N GLY A 145 0.39 29.53 1.31
CA GLY A 145 1.15 30.32 0.33
C GLY A 145 0.38 31.48 -0.31
N ALA A 146 -0.90 31.65 -0.01
CA ALA A 146 -1.79 32.62 -0.67
C ALA A 146 -1.98 33.91 0.14
N GLN A 147 -0.90 34.65 0.38
CA GLN A 147 -0.94 36.10 0.60
C GLN A 147 0.13 36.75 -0.28
N GLY A 148 -0.14 36.80 -1.58
CA GLY A 148 0.71 37.46 -2.57
C GLY A 148 0.10 37.39 -3.96
N PRO A 149 0.28 38.42 -4.81
CA PRO A 149 -0.32 38.45 -6.15
C PRO A 149 0.29 37.34 -7.05
N PRO A 150 -0.46 36.85 -8.04
CA PRO A 150 -0.06 35.72 -8.86
C PRO A 150 1.14 36.12 -9.73
N ARG A 151 2.33 35.61 -9.40
CA ARG A 151 3.51 35.71 -10.25
C ARG A 151 4.08 34.31 -10.46
N SER A 152 3.98 33.85 -11.71
CA SER A 152 4.63 32.66 -12.29
C SER A 152 4.38 31.32 -11.58
N LEU A 153 3.55 30.50 -12.22
CA LEU A 153 3.12 29.11 -11.95
C LEU A 153 4.23 28.05 -11.69
N GLN A 154 5.48 28.40 -11.41
CA GLN A 154 6.60 27.45 -11.47
C GLN A 154 7.37 27.23 -10.17
N ALA A 155 7.01 27.89 -9.07
CA ALA A 155 7.71 27.74 -7.78
C ALA A 155 6.95 26.84 -6.76
N LEU A 156 5.70 26.44 -7.04
CA LEU A 156 4.90 25.58 -6.15
C LEU A 156 5.26 24.09 -6.27
N CYS A 157 5.91 23.70 -7.37
CA CYS A 157 6.14 22.30 -7.73
C CYS A 157 7.39 21.66 -7.12
N THR A 158 8.22 22.36 -6.34
CA THR A 158 9.49 21.76 -5.85
C THR A 158 9.35 21.04 -4.51
N LYS A 159 8.56 21.56 -3.56
CA LYS A 159 8.44 20.98 -2.19
C LYS A 159 7.33 19.94 -2.03
N VAL A 160 6.29 20.00 -2.87
CA VAL A 160 5.19 19.02 -2.84
C VAL A 160 5.68 17.62 -3.25
N PRO A 161 6.51 17.44 -4.31
CA PRO A 161 7.07 16.14 -4.65
C PRO A 161 7.97 15.55 -3.57
N GLU A 162 8.69 16.38 -2.80
CA GLU A 162 9.56 15.91 -1.71
C GLU A 162 8.76 15.28 -0.56
N LEU A 163 7.62 15.87 -0.20
CA LEU A 163 6.72 15.31 0.82
C LEU A 163 6.06 14.02 0.35
N ILE A 164 5.65 13.98 -0.91
CA ILE A 164 5.10 12.77 -1.54
C ILE A 164 6.13 11.63 -1.49
N ARG A 165 7.35 11.90 -1.95
CA ARG A 165 8.48 10.94 -1.86
C ARG A 165 8.75 10.53 -0.42
N THR A 166 8.63 11.45 0.53
CA THR A 166 8.88 11.18 1.94
C THR A 166 7.85 10.23 2.56
N ILE A 167 6.54 10.46 2.33
CA ILE A 167 5.48 9.58 2.84
C ILE A 167 5.50 8.23 2.12
N MET A 168 5.75 8.23 0.80
CA MET A 168 5.97 6.98 0.06
C MET A 168 7.13 6.18 0.65
N ARG A 169 8.27 6.83 0.93
CA ARG A 169 9.41 6.18 1.59
C ARG A 169 9.01 5.58 2.93
N TRP A 170 8.32 6.32 3.81
CA TRP A 170 7.87 5.75 5.10
C TRP A 170 6.97 4.52 4.93
N THR A 171 6.08 4.56 3.94
CA THR A 171 5.19 3.44 3.64
C THR A 171 5.98 2.24 3.13
N LEU A 172 6.97 2.45 2.27
CA LEU A 172 7.84 1.39 1.75
C LEU A 172 8.82 0.87 2.81
N ASP A 173 9.31 1.71 3.71
CA ASP A 173 10.13 1.27 4.84
C ASP A 173 9.30 0.38 5.78
N PHE A 174 8.08 0.79 6.13
CA PHE A 174 7.17 -0.03 6.93
C PHE A 174 6.81 -1.34 6.22
N LEU A 175 6.54 -1.29 4.90
CA LEU A 175 6.31 -2.47 4.08
C LEU A 175 7.49 -3.44 4.17
N ARG A 176 8.72 -2.94 4.00
CA ARG A 176 9.95 -3.74 4.05
C ARG A 176 10.19 -4.35 5.43
N GLU A 177 10.01 -3.57 6.48
CA GLU A 177 10.37 -3.96 7.86
C GLU A 177 9.32 -4.87 8.51
N ARG A 178 8.04 -4.66 8.22
CA ARG A 178 6.94 -5.32 8.95
C ARG A 178 6.09 -6.25 8.11
N LEU A 179 5.92 -5.97 6.82
CA LEU A 179 4.96 -6.68 5.97
C LEU A 179 5.60 -7.59 4.94
N LEU A 180 6.88 -7.38 4.61
CA LEU A 180 7.56 -8.08 3.52
C LEU A 180 7.52 -9.60 3.71
N GLY A 181 7.91 -10.09 4.89
CA GLY A 181 7.89 -11.53 5.18
C GLY A 181 6.49 -12.12 5.05
N TRP A 182 5.48 -11.44 5.58
CA TRP A 182 4.10 -11.90 5.46
C TRP A 182 3.62 -11.93 4.00
N ILE A 183 3.93 -10.91 3.20
CA ILE A 183 3.57 -10.88 1.76
C ILE A 183 4.27 -12.01 0.99
N GLN A 184 5.52 -12.34 1.36
CA GLN A 184 6.23 -13.48 0.80
C GLN A 184 5.51 -14.79 1.12
N ASP A 185 5.05 -14.97 2.36
CA ASP A 185 4.29 -16.15 2.79
C ASP A 185 2.94 -16.26 2.07
N GLN A 186 2.35 -15.14 1.64
CA GLN A 186 1.13 -15.11 0.82
C GLN A 186 1.38 -15.41 -0.68
N GLY A 187 2.62 -15.62 -1.10
CA GLY A 187 2.96 -15.83 -2.51
C GLY A 187 3.05 -14.54 -3.33
N GLY A 188 3.19 -13.38 -2.68
CA GLY A 188 3.28 -12.07 -3.33
C GLY A 188 1.97 -11.30 -3.32
N TRP A 189 1.84 -10.32 -4.22
CA TRP A 189 0.69 -9.40 -4.24
C TRP A 189 -0.58 -9.99 -4.83
N ASP A 190 -0.51 -11.10 -5.57
CA ASP A 190 -1.69 -11.72 -6.19
C ASP A 190 -2.74 -12.16 -5.16
N GLY A 191 -2.32 -12.48 -3.93
CA GLY A 191 -3.22 -12.80 -2.82
C GLY A 191 -4.21 -11.68 -2.50
N LEU A 192 -3.87 -10.42 -2.80
CA LEU A 192 -4.76 -9.28 -2.64
C LEU A 192 -5.99 -9.39 -3.57
N LEU A 193 -5.80 -9.81 -4.82
CA LEU A 193 -6.91 -10.03 -5.75
C LEU A 193 -7.81 -11.15 -5.29
N SER A 194 -7.25 -12.24 -4.76
CA SER A 194 -8.04 -13.35 -4.21
C SER A 194 -8.85 -12.93 -3.00
N TYR A 195 -8.29 -12.10 -2.12
CA TYR A 195 -8.96 -11.62 -0.91
C TYR A 195 -10.18 -10.73 -1.23
N PHE A 196 -10.03 -9.80 -2.18
CA PHE A 196 -11.10 -8.86 -2.57
C PHE A 196 -11.95 -9.32 -3.76
N GLY A 197 -11.62 -10.44 -4.40
CA GLY A 197 -12.41 -11.04 -5.48
C GLY A 197 -13.66 -11.78 -5.01
N THR A 198 -13.88 -11.88 -3.70
CA THR A 198 -15.04 -12.57 -3.10
C THR A 198 -16.26 -11.64 -3.02
N PRO A 199 -17.50 -12.18 -3.02
CA PRO A 199 -18.71 -11.37 -2.87
C PRO A 199 -18.78 -10.55 -1.58
N THR A 200 -17.98 -10.92 -0.57
CA THR A 200 -17.90 -10.28 0.75
C THR A 200 -17.02 -9.04 0.80
N TRP A 201 -16.49 -8.58 -0.34
CA TRP A 201 -15.55 -7.46 -0.39
C TRP A 201 -16.09 -6.17 0.26
N GLN A 202 -17.41 -5.92 0.26
CA GLN A 202 -18.02 -4.78 0.97
C GLN A 202 -17.85 -4.88 2.49
N THR A 203 -18.09 -6.07 3.05
CA THR A 203 -17.88 -6.35 4.48
C THR A 203 -16.41 -6.19 4.86
N VAL A 204 -15.51 -6.61 3.98
CA VAL A 204 -14.08 -6.39 4.14
C VAL A 204 -13.77 -4.89 4.19
N THR A 205 -14.32 -4.08 3.28
CA THR A 205 -14.11 -2.62 3.29
C THR A 205 -14.66 -1.96 4.56
N ILE A 206 -15.79 -2.43 5.10
CA ILE A 206 -16.30 -1.97 6.41
C ILE A 206 -15.30 -2.28 7.52
N PHE A 207 -14.74 -3.50 7.54
CA PHE A 207 -13.70 -3.87 8.50
C PHE A 207 -12.45 -3.00 8.35
N VAL A 208 -11.99 -2.74 7.12
CA VAL A 208 -10.86 -1.87 6.81
C VAL A 208 -11.09 -0.45 7.34
N ALA A 209 -12.26 0.13 7.08
CA ALA A 209 -12.65 1.43 7.61
C ALA A 209 -12.67 1.42 9.15
N GLY A 210 -13.21 0.37 9.77
CA GLY A 210 -13.28 0.21 11.22
C GLY A 210 -11.90 0.18 11.88
N VAL A 211 -10.97 -0.64 11.37
CA VAL A 211 -9.59 -0.74 11.90
C VAL A 211 -8.86 0.60 11.79
N LEU A 212 -8.96 1.27 10.64
CA LEU A 212 -8.30 2.57 10.45
C LEU A 212 -8.92 3.65 11.35
N THR A 213 -10.24 3.69 11.47
CA THR A 213 -10.96 4.63 12.34
C THR A 213 -10.59 4.42 13.81
N ALA A 214 -10.53 3.17 14.27
CA ALA A 214 -10.11 2.83 15.62
C ALA A 214 -8.67 3.30 15.90
N SER A 215 -7.75 3.01 14.97
CA SER A 215 -6.35 3.43 15.08
C SER A 215 -6.19 4.95 15.16
N LEU A 216 -6.95 5.69 14.34
CA LEU A 216 -7.00 7.16 14.38
C LEU A 216 -7.61 7.70 15.67
N THR A 217 -8.61 7.01 16.24
CA THR A 217 -9.23 7.40 17.50
C THR A 217 -8.29 7.21 18.68
N ILE A 218 -7.54 6.10 18.69
CA ILE A 218 -6.52 5.81 19.69
C ILE A 218 -5.39 6.85 19.60
N TRP A 219 -4.89 7.13 18.39
CA TRP A 219 -3.92 8.20 18.15
C TRP A 219 -4.38 9.54 18.73
N LYS A 220 -5.62 9.95 18.43
CA LYS A 220 -6.20 11.22 18.91
C LYS A 220 -6.34 11.30 20.44
N LYS A 221 -6.59 10.18 21.11
CA LYS A 221 -6.72 10.15 22.58
C LYS A 221 -5.39 10.26 23.31
N MET A 222 -4.28 9.97 22.63
CA MET A 222 -2.95 9.93 23.22
C MET A 222 -2.07 11.12 22.79
N GLY A 223 -2.65 12.17 22.21
CA GLY A 223 -2.03 13.46 21.94
C GLY A 223 -2.86 14.55 22.60
#